data_AF-A0A2X0INH7-F1
#
_entry.id   AF-A0A2X0INH7-F1
#
_cell.length_a   1.000
_cell.length_b   1.000
_cell.length_c   1.000
_cell.angle_alpha   90.00
_cell.angle_beta   90.00
_cell.angle_gamma   90.00
#
_symmetry.space_group_name_H-M   'P 1'
#
loop_
_entity.id
_entity.type
_entity.pdbx_description
1 polymer ?
#
loop_
_entity_poly.entity_id
_entity_poly.type
_entity_poly.pdbx_seq_one_letter_code
_entity_poly.pdbx_strand_id
1 'polypeptide(L)'
;MTVLGTLGDLLADDRVEDILVNDLEHVFVHYAGGRRERLGRQVADSVEALTEMVRQVAVSCGAEERRFDRASPFLSAQLPDGSRLFAAFDARGTPTLSVRRHRLRTATLDDLVGLSMMGRELAEELRAMVRARLSMLFAGGPGVGKTTVMSACLNETDPSERIITIEDTLELNLHRSGRHRNVVPLQAREANLEGVGEITQAELVRWSLRMSPDRVIVGECRGPEVVAMLNAFSVGNEGSMSSIHAATSRGAFMKLAAYAAQGPEKLTVEATNQLIASSLHVVVQLSRATDGTRVVSSVREIIDADGVQIISNELWEPGPDQRARRAAPPSAHLRELLDQLHPSYSR
;
A
#
# COMPACT_ATOMS: atom_id res chain seq x y z
N MET A 1 -29.97 -0.40 -15.28
CA MET A 1 -29.01 0.70 -15.48
C MET A 1 -28.14 0.76 -14.25
N THR A 2 -26.82 0.63 -14.41
CA THR A 2 -25.85 0.67 -13.32
C THR A 2 -25.98 2.00 -12.57
N VAL A 3 -26.07 1.95 -11.24
CA VAL A 3 -26.19 3.09 -10.30
C VAL A 3 -25.22 4.25 -10.59
N LEU A 4 -24.10 3.96 -11.27
CA LEU A 4 -23.02 4.90 -11.54
C LEU A 4 -23.11 5.59 -12.93
N GLY A 5 -24.04 5.24 -13.82
CA GLY A 5 -24.22 5.93 -15.11
C GLY A 5 -22.91 6.17 -15.90
N THR A 6 -22.70 7.42 -16.37
CA THR A 6 -21.47 7.86 -17.06
C THR A 6 -20.19 7.62 -16.25
N LEU A 7 -20.27 7.70 -14.91
CA LEU A 7 -19.13 7.37 -14.04
C LEU A 7 -18.79 5.88 -14.17
N GLY A 8 -19.79 5.01 -14.30
CA GLY A 8 -19.62 3.59 -14.62
C GLY A 8 -18.91 3.35 -15.94
N ASP A 9 -19.26 4.10 -17.00
CA ASP A 9 -18.59 3.98 -18.31
C ASP A 9 -17.12 4.38 -18.24
N LEU A 10 -16.79 5.44 -17.50
CA LEU A 10 -15.41 5.86 -17.26
C LEU A 10 -14.62 4.84 -16.43
N LEU A 11 -15.27 4.23 -15.44
CA LEU A 11 -14.70 3.16 -14.63
C LEU A 11 -14.46 1.88 -15.43
N ALA A 12 -15.19 1.66 -16.54
CA ALA A 12 -14.98 0.53 -17.44
C ALA A 12 -13.81 0.74 -18.41
N ASP A 13 -13.38 1.98 -18.71
CA ASP A 13 -12.20 2.23 -19.52
C ASP A 13 -10.94 1.95 -18.69
N ASP A 14 -10.29 0.82 -18.96
CA ASP A 14 -9.08 0.44 -18.24
C ASP A 14 -7.98 1.49 -18.27
N ARG A 15 -7.91 2.40 -19.24
CA ARG A 15 -6.82 3.41 -19.25
C ARG A 15 -6.99 4.49 -18.18
N VAL A 16 -8.18 4.66 -17.60
CA VAL A 16 -8.47 5.68 -16.59
C VAL A 16 -7.81 5.33 -15.24
N GLU A 17 -7.12 6.30 -14.64
CA GLU A 17 -6.51 6.23 -13.30
C GLU A 17 -7.28 7.06 -12.25
N ASP A 18 -7.61 8.31 -12.57
CA ASP A 18 -8.37 9.19 -11.68
C ASP A 18 -9.54 9.83 -12.45
N ILE A 19 -10.68 9.99 -11.77
CA ILE A 19 -11.84 10.74 -12.24
C ILE A 19 -12.14 11.81 -11.18
N LEU A 20 -12.06 13.08 -11.57
CA LEU A 20 -12.24 14.22 -10.69
C LEU A 20 -13.46 15.02 -11.15
N VAL A 21 -14.50 15.05 -10.35
CA VAL A 21 -15.75 15.79 -10.62
C VAL A 21 -15.78 16.97 -9.67
N ASN A 22 -15.52 18.17 -10.17
CA ASN A 22 -15.55 19.38 -9.36
C ASN A 22 -16.95 20.00 -9.32
N ASP A 23 -17.71 19.83 -10.40
CA ASP A 23 -19.13 20.13 -10.53
C ASP A 23 -19.66 19.41 -11.79
N LEU A 24 -20.91 19.70 -12.20
CA LEU A 24 -21.53 19.05 -13.36
C LEU A 24 -20.79 19.29 -14.67
N GLU A 25 -20.14 20.46 -14.85
CA GLU A 25 -19.49 20.86 -16.09
C GLU A 25 -17.97 20.62 -16.08
N HIS A 26 -17.38 20.51 -14.90
CA HIS A 26 -15.94 20.38 -14.68
C HIS A 26 -15.58 18.98 -14.22
N VAL A 27 -15.56 18.06 -15.18
CA VAL A 27 -15.12 16.67 -15.01
C VAL A 27 -13.75 16.49 -15.66
N PHE A 28 -12.76 16.02 -14.90
CA PHE A 28 -11.41 15.74 -15.37
C PHE A 28 -11.11 14.25 -15.26
N VAL A 29 -10.43 13.71 -16.26
CA VAL A 29 -10.00 12.31 -16.29
C VAL A 29 -8.50 12.27 -16.48
N HIS A 30 -7.83 11.54 -15.60
CA HIS A 30 -6.41 11.23 -15.72
C HIS A 30 -6.26 9.79 -16.22
N TYR A 31 -5.41 9.61 -17.22
CA TYR A 31 -5.12 8.32 -17.83
C TYR A 31 -3.73 7.85 -17.46
N ALA A 32 -3.55 6.53 -17.50
CA ALA A 32 -2.23 5.93 -17.48
C ALA A 32 -1.36 6.51 -18.60
N GLY A 33 -0.08 6.74 -18.28
CA GLY A 33 0.85 7.47 -19.16
C GLY A 33 0.81 8.99 -18.99
N GLY A 34 0.03 9.51 -18.03
CA GLY A 34 0.09 10.92 -17.61
C GLY A 34 -0.80 11.88 -18.40
N ARG A 35 -1.55 11.39 -19.38
CA ARG A 35 -2.53 12.22 -20.13
C ARG A 35 -3.65 12.68 -19.19
N ARG A 36 -4.02 13.95 -19.29
CA ARG A 36 -5.13 14.56 -18.54
C ARG A 36 -6.06 15.25 -19.51
N GLU A 37 -7.37 15.05 -19.35
CA GLU A 37 -8.37 15.70 -20.19
C GLU A 37 -9.56 16.19 -19.35
N ARG A 38 -10.18 17.28 -19.80
CA ARG A 38 -11.52 17.67 -19.34
C ARG A 38 -12.52 16.94 -20.22
N LEU A 39 -13.42 16.21 -19.59
CA LEU A 39 -14.49 15.51 -20.28
C LEU A 39 -15.52 16.52 -20.78
N GLY A 40 -15.90 16.42 -22.06
CA GLY A 40 -16.91 17.29 -22.67
C GLY A 40 -18.36 16.93 -22.33
N ARG A 41 -18.58 16.06 -21.34
CA ARG A 41 -19.91 15.61 -20.91
C ARG A 41 -19.97 15.48 -19.38
N GLN A 42 -21.18 15.61 -18.85
CA GLN A 42 -21.47 15.55 -17.43
C GLN A 42 -21.54 14.08 -16.94
N VAL A 43 -21.25 13.86 -15.65
CA VAL A 43 -21.41 12.54 -15.03
C VAL A 43 -22.82 12.29 -14.48
N ALA A 44 -23.60 13.37 -14.28
CA ALA A 44 -24.97 13.35 -13.81
C ALA A 44 -25.73 14.55 -14.40
N ASP A 45 -27.05 14.46 -14.49
CA ASP A 45 -27.90 15.46 -15.15
C ASP A 45 -28.21 16.69 -14.27
N SER A 46 -28.05 16.57 -12.94
CA SER A 46 -28.27 17.67 -11.99
C SER A 46 -27.44 17.49 -10.71
N VAL A 47 -27.36 18.54 -9.89
CA VAL A 47 -26.68 18.52 -8.58
C VAL A 47 -27.35 17.51 -7.65
N GLU A 48 -28.67 17.43 -7.69
CA GLU A 48 -29.48 16.48 -6.94
C GLU A 48 -29.20 15.04 -7.40
N ALA A 49 -29.13 14.81 -8.71
CA ALA A 49 -28.79 13.49 -9.27
C ALA A 49 -27.36 13.05 -8.87
N LEU A 50 -26.40 13.98 -8.89
CA LEU A 50 -25.03 13.70 -8.44
C LEU A 50 -24.97 13.39 -6.94
N THR A 51 -25.73 14.15 -6.12
CA THR A 51 -25.84 13.90 -4.68
C THR A 51 -26.46 12.54 -4.40
N GLU A 52 -27.51 12.17 -5.12
CA GLU A 52 -28.19 10.90 -4.97
C GLU A 52 -27.31 9.72 -5.40
N MET A 53 -26.51 9.87 -6.47
CA MET A 53 -25.50 8.89 -6.85
C MET A 53 -24.52 8.61 -5.70
N VAL A 54 -24.01 9.66 -5.04
CA VAL A 54 -23.09 9.52 -3.89
C VAL A 54 -23.79 8.84 -2.71
N ARG A 55 -25.05 9.17 -2.43
CA ARG A 55 -25.85 8.51 -1.38
C ARG A 55 -26.07 7.02 -1.66
N GLN A 56 -26.35 6.66 -2.91
CA GLN A 56 -26.49 5.26 -3.30
C GLN A 56 -25.17 4.49 -3.19
N VAL A 57 -24.04 5.13 -3.49
CA VAL A 57 -22.71 4.57 -3.19
C VAL A 57 -22.55 4.33 -1.68
N ALA A 58 -22.94 5.29 -0.84
CA ALA A 58 -22.85 5.16 0.61
C ALA A 58 -23.67 3.96 1.13
N VAL A 59 -24.89 3.77 0.63
CA VAL A 59 -25.75 2.63 0.98
C VAL A 59 -25.22 1.30 0.47
N SER A 60 -24.64 1.26 -0.73
CA SER A 60 -24.17 0.02 -1.36
C SER A 60 -22.79 -0.45 -0.89
N CYS A 61 -21.94 0.45 -0.40
CA CYS A 61 -20.55 0.17 -0.05
C CYS A 61 -20.31 -0.06 1.45
N GLY A 62 -21.34 -0.11 2.30
CA GLY A 62 -21.14 -0.25 3.75
C GLY A 62 -22.30 -0.88 4.53
N ALA A 63 -21.92 -1.68 5.54
CA ALA A 63 -22.74 -2.20 6.63
C ALA A 63 -22.85 -1.22 7.82
N GLU A 64 -22.28 -0.02 7.71
CA GLU A 64 -22.41 1.10 8.64
C GLU A 64 -23.21 2.22 7.97
N GLU A 65 -23.98 3.01 8.74
CA GLU A 65 -24.77 4.15 8.24
C GLU A 65 -23.87 5.29 7.71
N ARG A 66 -23.21 5.08 6.58
CA ARG A 66 -22.51 6.15 5.86
C ARG A 66 -23.57 7.05 5.24
N ARG A 67 -23.67 8.28 5.73
CA ARG A 67 -24.60 9.31 5.22
C ARG A 67 -23.83 10.34 4.42
N PHE A 68 -24.48 10.91 3.40
CA PHE A 68 -23.95 12.04 2.65
C PHE A 68 -25.04 13.12 2.54
N ASP A 69 -24.96 14.08 3.45
CA ASP A 69 -25.91 15.17 3.61
C ASP A 69 -25.23 16.37 4.28
N ARG A 70 -25.99 17.41 4.65
CA ARG A 70 -25.40 18.60 5.27
C ARG A 70 -24.82 18.36 6.66
N ALA A 71 -25.28 17.34 7.39
CA ALA A 71 -24.76 16.97 8.69
C ALA A 71 -23.52 16.06 8.57
N SER A 72 -23.44 15.26 7.50
CA SER A 72 -22.27 14.44 7.13
C SER A 72 -21.78 14.85 5.72
N PRO A 73 -20.99 15.95 5.62
CA PRO A 73 -20.74 16.62 4.35
C PRO A 73 -19.68 15.97 3.47
N PHE A 74 -19.15 14.80 3.86
CA PHE A 74 -18.18 14.04 3.10
C PHE A 74 -18.46 12.54 3.21
N LEU A 75 -17.97 11.79 2.23
CA LEU A 75 -18.05 10.34 2.15
C LEU A 75 -16.71 9.79 1.66
N SER A 76 -16.21 8.76 2.34
CA SER A 76 -15.14 7.90 1.82
C SER A 76 -15.70 6.50 1.63
N ALA A 77 -15.56 5.92 0.44
CA ALA A 77 -16.14 4.62 0.09
C ALA A 77 -15.22 3.83 -0.87
N GLN A 78 -15.37 2.50 -0.84
CA GLN A 78 -14.77 1.62 -1.83
C GLN A 78 -15.87 1.09 -2.76
N LEU A 79 -15.77 1.40 -4.05
CA LEU A 79 -16.70 0.97 -5.08
C LEU A 79 -16.61 -0.56 -5.30
N PRO A 80 -17.61 -1.18 -5.96
CA PRO A 80 -17.61 -2.63 -6.23
C PRO A 80 -16.39 -3.15 -7.00
N ASP A 81 -15.86 -2.35 -7.94
CA ASP A 81 -14.63 -2.63 -8.69
C ASP A 81 -13.35 -2.45 -7.83
N GLY A 82 -13.52 -2.04 -6.58
CA GLY A 82 -12.47 -1.77 -5.62
C GLY A 82 -11.93 -0.34 -5.66
N SER A 83 -12.32 0.49 -6.63
CA SER A 83 -11.88 1.88 -6.75
C SER A 83 -12.29 2.68 -5.52
N ARG A 84 -11.45 3.64 -5.12
CA ARG A 84 -11.75 4.50 -3.97
C ARG A 84 -12.52 5.72 -4.45
N LEU A 85 -13.66 5.99 -3.84
CA LEU A 85 -14.44 7.21 -4.05
C LEU A 85 -14.36 8.05 -2.78
N PHE A 86 -13.91 9.29 -2.94
CA PHE A 86 -14.09 10.34 -1.96
C PHE A 86 -15.07 11.36 -2.52
N ALA A 87 -16.06 11.78 -1.73
CA ALA A 87 -16.97 12.85 -2.08
C ALA A 87 -17.10 13.86 -0.94
N ALA A 88 -17.28 15.13 -1.27
CA ALA A 88 -17.49 16.19 -0.30
C ALA A 88 -18.32 17.33 -0.89
N PHE A 89 -19.12 18.01 -0.08
CA PHE A 89 -19.72 19.28 -0.50
C PHE A 89 -18.67 20.39 -0.51
N ASP A 90 -18.64 21.18 -1.59
CA ASP A 90 -17.88 22.42 -1.63
C ASP A 90 -18.56 23.54 -0.80
N ALA A 91 -17.93 24.71 -0.74
CA ALA A 91 -18.45 25.87 -0.01
C ALA A 91 -19.81 26.39 -0.53
N ARG A 92 -20.22 25.98 -1.73
CA ARG A 92 -21.52 26.33 -2.34
C ARG A 92 -22.59 25.27 -2.07
N GLY A 93 -22.22 24.16 -1.42
CA GLY A 93 -23.10 23.01 -1.21
C GLY A 93 -23.25 22.12 -2.44
N THR A 94 -22.33 22.20 -3.39
CA THR A 94 -22.29 21.31 -4.57
C THR A 94 -21.39 20.11 -4.27
N PRO A 95 -21.80 18.87 -4.56
CA PRO A 95 -20.96 17.71 -4.34
C PRO A 95 -19.79 17.67 -5.33
N THR A 96 -18.62 17.37 -4.80
CA THR A 96 -17.38 17.10 -5.54
C THR A 96 -17.02 15.63 -5.34
N LEU A 97 -16.42 14.99 -6.35
CA LEU A 97 -16.03 13.58 -6.29
C LEU A 97 -14.59 13.41 -6.78
N SER A 98 -13.84 12.53 -6.12
CA SER A 98 -12.55 12.03 -6.55
C SER A 98 -12.58 10.52 -6.52
N VAL A 99 -12.49 9.90 -7.70
CA VAL A 99 -12.44 8.45 -7.84
C VAL A 99 -11.05 8.04 -8.31
N ARG A 100 -10.39 7.19 -7.53
CA ARG A 100 -9.06 6.66 -7.83
C ARG A 100 -9.14 5.17 -8.10
N ARG A 101 -8.80 4.79 -9.34
CA ARG A 101 -8.70 3.40 -9.77
C ARG A 101 -7.31 2.87 -9.45
N HIS A 102 -7.25 1.66 -8.90
CA HIS A 102 -5.98 0.95 -8.77
C HIS A 102 -5.99 -0.21 -9.74
N ARG A 103 -5.35 -0.02 -10.90
CA ARG A 103 -5.38 -0.97 -12.03
C ARG A 103 -4.48 -2.19 -11.85
N LEU A 104 -3.34 -2.00 -11.20
CA LEU A 104 -2.28 -3.02 -11.09
C LEU A 104 -2.39 -3.85 -9.80
N ARG A 105 -3.61 -4.10 -9.31
CA ARG A 105 -3.84 -4.87 -8.06
C ARG A 105 -3.38 -6.32 -8.18
N THR A 106 -3.50 -6.90 -9.38
CA THR A 106 -3.15 -8.29 -9.68
C THR A 106 -1.82 -8.40 -10.43
N ALA A 107 -1.04 -7.30 -10.50
CA ALA A 107 0.24 -7.33 -11.19
C ALA A 107 1.18 -8.36 -10.55
N THR A 108 1.85 -9.12 -11.39
CA THR A 108 2.92 -10.04 -11.02
C THR A 108 4.28 -9.34 -11.14
N LEU A 109 5.34 -9.91 -10.56
CA LEU A 109 6.68 -9.37 -10.76
C LEU A 109 7.08 -9.35 -12.24
N ASP A 110 6.64 -10.33 -13.04
CA ASP A 110 6.89 -10.36 -14.49
C ASP A 110 6.17 -9.22 -15.23
N ASP A 111 4.94 -8.86 -14.83
CA ASP A 111 4.24 -7.69 -15.38
C ASP A 111 5.02 -6.41 -15.08
N LEU A 112 5.56 -6.29 -13.87
CA LEU A 112 6.37 -5.13 -13.46
C LEU A 112 7.70 -5.04 -14.22
N VAL A 113 8.30 -6.18 -14.58
CA VAL A 113 9.45 -6.24 -15.50
C VAL A 113 9.02 -5.76 -16.89
N GLY A 114 7.88 -6.22 -17.41
CA GLY A 114 7.33 -5.77 -18.70
C GLY A 114 7.04 -4.27 -18.74
N LEU A 115 6.62 -3.70 -17.61
CA LEU A 115 6.41 -2.25 -17.43
C LEU A 115 7.71 -1.48 -17.18
N SER A 116 8.87 -2.14 -17.26
CA SER A 116 10.18 -1.55 -16.98
C SER A 116 10.25 -0.92 -15.58
N MET A 117 9.53 -1.46 -14.59
CA MET A 117 9.66 -0.98 -13.20
C MET A 117 10.88 -1.58 -12.49
N MET A 118 11.39 -2.70 -12.98
CA MET A 118 12.61 -3.37 -12.51
C MET A 118 13.20 -4.27 -13.60
N GLY A 119 14.47 -4.65 -13.46
CA GLY A 119 15.09 -5.68 -14.29
C GLY A 119 14.70 -7.09 -13.85
N ARG A 120 14.87 -8.08 -14.74
CA ARG A 120 14.56 -9.49 -14.46
C ARG A 120 15.35 -10.05 -13.28
N GLU A 121 16.64 -9.76 -13.18
CA GLU A 121 17.49 -10.23 -12.07
C GLU A 121 16.94 -9.77 -10.71
N LEU A 122 16.59 -8.49 -10.58
CA LEU A 122 15.99 -7.96 -9.36
C LEU A 122 14.61 -8.58 -9.08
N ALA A 123 13.79 -8.84 -10.09
CA ALA A 123 12.51 -9.51 -9.91
C ALA A 123 12.67 -10.94 -9.37
N GLU A 124 13.63 -11.72 -9.89
CA GLU A 124 13.94 -13.05 -9.37
C GLU A 124 14.46 -13.00 -7.92
N GLU A 125 15.28 -12.00 -7.59
CA GLU A 125 15.79 -11.84 -6.24
C GLU A 125 14.67 -11.47 -5.24
N LEU A 126 13.76 -10.54 -5.60
CA LEU A 126 12.57 -10.24 -4.79
C LEU A 126 11.68 -11.48 -4.62
N ARG A 127 11.49 -12.27 -5.68
CA ARG A 127 10.73 -13.52 -5.63
C ARG A 127 11.37 -14.51 -4.65
N ALA A 128 12.69 -14.68 -4.69
CA ALA A 128 13.41 -15.54 -3.76
C ALA A 128 13.25 -15.07 -2.31
N MET A 129 13.37 -13.75 -2.06
CA MET A 129 13.17 -13.16 -0.73
C MET A 129 11.76 -13.41 -0.17
N VAL A 130 10.71 -13.27 -1.01
CA VAL A 130 9.32 -13.53 -0.58
C VAL A 130 9.12 -15.00 -0.22
N ARG A 131 9.62 -15.91 -1.06
CA ARG A 131 9.52 -17.36 -0.85
C ARG A 131 10.32 -17.82 0.37
N ALA A 132 11.42 -17.15 0.64
CA ALA A 132 12.21 -17.31 1.86
C ALA A 132 11.56 -16.66 3.10
N ARG A 133 10.32 -16.17 3.00
CA ARG A 133 9.56 -15.53 4.09
C ARG A 133 10.32 -14.39 4.76
N LEU A 134 11.06 -13.60 3.98
CA LEU A 134 11.69 -12.40 4.53
C LEU A 134 10.64 -11.31 4.74
N SER A 135 10.64 -10.71 5.92
CA SER A 135 9.82 -9.52 6.21
C SER A 135 10.37 -8.29 5.48
N MET A 136 9.52 -7.58 4.75
CA MET A 136 9.91 -6.54 3.80
C MET A 136 9.21 -5.21 4.05
N LEU A 137 9.94 -4.10 3.92
CA LEU A 137 9.41 -2.74 3.99
C LEU A 137 9.52 -2.05 2.64
N PHE A 138 8.40 -1.59 2.08
CA PHE A 138 8.36 -0.86 0.81
C PHE A 138 8.34 0.65 1.07
N ALA A 139 9.44 1.32 0.74
CA ALA A 139 9.64 2.74 0.99
C ALA A 139 9.52 3.58 -0.30
N GLY A 140 9.02 4.81 -0.19
CA GLY A 140 8.97 5.73 -1.33
C GLY A 140 8.04 6.93 -1.15
N GLY A 141 8.10 7.86 -2.10
CA GLY A 141 7.20 9.02 -2.14
C GLY A 141 5.73 8.64 -2.40
N PRO A 142 4.79 9.59 -2.28
CA PRO A 142 3.41 9.39 -2.72
C PRO A 142 3.33 9.00 -4.21
N GLY A 143 2.49 8.01 -4.52
CA GLY A 143 2.18 7.64 -5.91
C GLY A 143 3.30 7.00 -6.72
N VAL A 144 4.40 6.56 -6.10
CA VAL A 144 5.50 5.84 -6.78
C VAL A 144 5.24 4.34 -6.96
N GLY A 145 4.11 3.81 -6.46
CA GLY A 145 3.69 2.42 -6.70
C GLY A 145 4.06 1.43 -5.59
N LYS A 146 4.27 1.87 -4.33
CA LYS A 146 4.65 1.00 -3.20
C LYS A 146 3.70 -0.18 -3.03
N THR A 147 2.39 0.11 -2.91
CA THR A 147 1.35 -0.91 -2.77
C THR A 147 1.31 -1.86 -3.98
N THR A 148 1.61 -1.37 -5.19
CA THR A 148 1.65 -2.20 -6.40
C THR A 148 2.79 -3.22 -6.35
N VAL A 149 4.02 -2.78 -6.05
CA VAL A 149 5.17 -3.69 -5.94
C VAL A 149 4.97 -4.64 -4.76
N MET A 150 4.49 -4.15 -3.61
CA MET A 150 4.16 -4.98 -2.47
C MET A 150 3.11 -6.04 -2.81
N SER A 151 2.05 -5.69 -3.53
CA SER A 151 1.03 -6.66 -3.98
C SER A 151 1.60 -7.70 -4.93
N ALA A 152 2.49 -7.30 -5.84
CA ALA A 152 3.19 -8.22 -6.74
C ALA A 152 4.11 -9.19 -5.98
N CYS A 153 4.80 -8.71 -4.94
CA CYS A 153 5.54 -9.56 -4.01
C CYS A 153 4.59 -10.50 -3.24
N LEU A 154 3.47 -10.00 -2.70
CA LEU A 154 2.49 -10.82 -1.97
C LEU A 154 1.91 -11.94 -2.84
N ASN A 155 1.77 -11.70 -4.14
CA ASN A 155 1.39 -12.74 -5.07
C ASN A 155 2.42 -13.90 -5.06
N GLU A 156 3.71 -13.68 -4.89
CA GLU A 156 4.72 -14.76 -4.83
C GLU A 156 4.67 -15.63 -3.56
N THR A 157 3.81 -15.29 -2.59
CA THR A 157 3.60 -16.09 -1.36
C THR A 157 2.77 -17.35 -1.63
N ASP A 158 2.85 -18.33 -0.73
CA ASP A 158 2.08 -19.57 -0.84
C ASP A 158 0.56 -19.28 -0.76
N PRO A 159 -0.25 -19.69 -1.76
CA PRO A 159 -1.70 -19.49 -1.77
C PRO A 159 -2.47 -20.04 -0.55
N SER A 160 -1.88 -20.98 0.18
CA SER A 160 -2.46 -21.62 1.37
C SER A 160 -2.24 -20.83 2.67
N GLU A 161 -1.28 -19.90 2.69
CA GLU A 161 -0.97 -19.08 3.87
C GLU A 161 -2.17 -18.23 4.28
N ARG A 162 -2.36 -18.11 5.59
CA ARG A 162 -3.33 -17.23 6.22
C ARG A 162 -2.77 -15.82 6.33
N ILE A 163 -3.29 -14.92 5.51
CA ILE A 163 -2.82 -13.53 5.43
C ILE A 163 -3.83 -12.61 6.11
N ILE A 164 -3.39 -11.82 7.07
CA ILE A 164 -4.20 -10.75 7.67
C ILE A 164 -3.70 -9.42 7.12
N THR A 165 -4.56 -8.67 6.44
CA THR A 165 -4.22 -7.33 5.90
C THR A 165 -4.84 -6.26 6.78
N ILE A 166 -4.09 -5.20 7.10
CA ILE A 166 -4.51 -4.09 7.96
C ILE A 166 -4.28 -2.80 7.19
N GLU A 167 -5.33 -2.04 6.93
CA GLU A 167 -5.26 -0.83 6.09
C GLU A 167 -6.16 0.28 6.63
N ASP A 168 -5.79 1.56 6.47
CA ASP A 168 -6.74 2.67 6.72
C ASP A 168 -7.95 2.60 5.78
N THR A 169 -7.67 2.22 4.54
CA THR A 169 -8.68 1.99 3.51
C THR A 169 -8.21 0.80 2.68
N LEU A 170 -9.10 -0.14 2.42
CA LEU A 170 -8.75 -1.35 1.68
C LEU A 170 -8.23 -1.00 0.28
N GLU A 171 -6.98 -1.36 0.01
CA GLU A 171 -6.24 -1.06 -1.22
C GLU A 171 -5.68 -2.36 -1.83
N LEU A 172 -5.12 -3.23 -0.99
CA LEU A 172 -4.52 -4.50 -1.39
C LEU A 172 -5.53 -5.48 -2.00
N ASN A 173 -6.71 -5.60 -1.37
CA ASN A 173 -7.80 -6.47 -1.84
C ASN A 173 -7.39 -7.91 -2.17
N LEU A 174 -6.40 -8.45 -1.46
CA LEU A 174 -5.93 -9.84 -1.65
C LEU A 174 -7.06 -10.87 -1.49
N HIS A 175 -8.02 -10.60 -0.62
CA HIS A 175 -9.22 -11.42 -0.44
C HIS A 175 -10.12 -11.53 -1.68
N ARG A 176 -9.95 -10.63 -2.67
CA ARG A 176 -10.69 -10.63 -3.94
C ARG A 176 -9.86 -11.10 -5.13
N SER A 177 -8.54 -11.32 -4.96
CA SER A 177 -7.67 -11.66 -6.08
C SER A 177 -7.90 -13.08 -6.62
N GLY A 178 -8.56 -13.94 -5.84
CA GLY A 178 -8.75 -15.36 -6.15
C GLY A 178 -7.47 -16.21 -5.97
N ARG A 179 -6.32 -15.58 -5.73
CA ARG A 179 -5.02 -16.27 -5.54
C ARG A 179 -4.89 -16.84 -4.14
N HIS A 180 -5.12 -16.02 -3.11
CA HIS A 180 -5.01 -16.43 -1.71
C HIS A 180 -6.37 -16.85 -1.19
N ARG A 181 -6.47 -18.07 -0.66
CA ARG A 181 -7.76 -18.64 -0.22
C ARG A 181 -8.13 -18.23 1.21
N ASN A 182 -7.15 -17.82 2.01
CA ASN A 182 -7.30 -17.57 3.43
C ASN A 182 -6.84 -16.16 3.81
N VAL A 183 -7.56 -15.14 3.34
CA VAL A 183 -7.25 -13.74 3.62
C VAL A 183 -8.32 -13.13 4.51
N VAL A 184 -7.91 -12.45 5.59
CA VAL A 184 -8.83 -11.62 6.38
C VAL A 184 -8.43 -10.14 6.27
N PRO A 185 -9.27 -9.31 5.61
CA PRO A 185 -9.05 -7.88 5.58
C PRO A 185 -9.58 -7.20 6.84
N LEU A 186 -8.72 -6.44 7.50
CA LEU A 186 -9.04 -5.53 8.60
C LEU A 186 -8.85 -4.09 8.12
N GLN A 187 -9.80 -3.22 8.46
CA GLN A 187 -9.76 -1.82 8.10
C GLN A 187 -9.87 -0.95 9.35
N ALA A 188 -8.98 0.04 9.48
CA ALA A 188 -9.07 1.03 10.55
C ALA A 188 -10.31 1.91 10.37
N ARG A 189 -10.79 2.47 11.46
CA ARG A 189 -12.00 3.29 11.50
C ARG A 189 -11.78 4.51 12.37
N GLU A 190 -12.08 5.68 11.83
CA GLU A 190 -12.09 6.91 12.61
C GLU A 190 -13.26 6.93 13.60
N ALA A 191 -13.12 7.69 14.68
CA ALA A 191 -14.24 7.97 15.58
C ALA A 191 -15.40 8.65 14.81
N ASN A 192 -16.63 8.41 15.28
CA ASN A 192 -17.77 9.20 14.82
C ASN A 192 -17.66 10.66 15.31
N LEU A 193 -18.62 11.51 14.92
CA LEU A 193 -18.65 12.93 15.33
C LEU A 193 -18.66 13.15 16.85
N GLU A 194 -19.06 12.14 17.62
CA GLU A 194 -19.10 12.15 19.09
C GLU A 194 -17.80 11.63 19.72
N GLY A 195 -16.78 11.31 18.91
CA GLY A 195 -15.50 10.76 19.39
C GLY A 195 -15.55 9.26 19.73
N VAL A 196 -16.61 8.56 19.34
CA VAL A 196 -16.85 7.16 19.72
C VAL A 196 -16.57 6.20 18.57
N GLY A 197 -15.95 5.06 18.90
CA GLY A 197 -15.80 3.94 17.98
C GLY A 197 -14.53 3.97 17.12
N GLU A 198 -13.54 4.78 17.45
CA GLU A 198 -12.24 4.67 16.78
C GLU A 198 -11.68 3.24 16.90
N ILE A 199 -11.11 2.74 15.81
CA ILE A 199 -10.33 1.51 15.76
C ILE A 199 -9.04 1.83 15.00
N THR A 200 -7.94 1.90 15.73
CA THR A 200 -6.63 2.26 15.15
C THR A 200 -5.97 1.08 14.46
N GLN A 201 -5.05 1.34 13.52
CA GLN A 201 -4.22 0.28 12.93
C GLN A 201 -3.42 -0.48 14.01
N ALA A 202 -2.94 0.21 15.04
CA ALA A 202 -2.20 -0.41 16.14
C ALA A 202 -3.05 -1.45 16.90
N GLU A 203 -4.34 -1.17 17.11
CA GLU A 203 -5.26 -2.14 17.72
C GLU A 203 -5.52 -3.34 16.79
N LEU A 204 -5.73 -3.08 15.49
CA LEU A 204 -5.93 -4.14 14.51
C LEU A 204 -4.72 -5.07 14.41
N VAL A 205 -3.50 -4.54 14.50
CA VAL A 205 -2.26 -5.34 14.55
C VAL A 205 -2.25 -6.22 15.81
N ARG A 206 -2.62 -5.68 16.97
CA ARG A 206 -2.70 -6.49 18.20
C ARG A 206 -3.78 -7.58 18.10
N TRP A 207 -4.89 -7.30 17.44
CA TRP A 207 -5.94 -8.30 17.20
C TRP A 207 -5.49 -9.38 16.21
N SER A 208 -4.78 -9.00 15.14
CA SER A 208 -4.34 -9.94 14.12
C SER A 208 -3.48 -11.06 14.70
N LEU A 209 -2.66 -10.78 15.71
CA LEU A 209 -1.85 -11.79 16.41
C LEU A 209 -2.68 -12.90 17.07
N ARG A 210 -3.95 -12.65 17.39
CA ARG A 210 -4.88 -13.67 17.94
C ARG A 210 -5.61 -14.46 16.87
N MET A 211 -5.40 -14.12 15.60
CA MET A 211 -6.09 -14.71 14.46
C MET A 211 -5.30 -15.84 13.79
N SER A 212 -4.21 -16.29 14.43
CA SER A 212 -3.25 -17.28 13.90
C SER A 212 -2.78 -16.97 12.47
N PRO A 213 -2.24 -15.76 12.21
CA PRO A 213 -1.72 -15.41 10.89
C PRO A 213 -0.45 -16.23 10.57
N ASP A 214 -0.28 -16.58 9.30
CA ASP A 214 1.06 -16.89 8.76
C ASP A 214 1.80 -15.58 8.43
N ARG A 215 1.07 -14.55 7.95
CA ARG A 215 1.61 -13.22 7.64
C ARG A 215 0.69 -12.10 8.11
N VAL A 216 1.29 -11.01 8.57
CA VAL A 216 0.60 -9.75 8.88
C VAL A 216 1.07 -8.69 7.89
N ILE A 217 0.13 -8.13 7.12
CA ILE A 217 0.43 -7.10 6.14
C ILE A 217 -0.17 -5.78 6.62
N VAL A 218 0.67 -4.77 6.82
CA VAL A 218 0.23 -3.42 7.18
C VAL A 218 0.35 -2.56 5.94
N GLY A 219 -0.78 -2.10 5.37
CA GLY A 219 -0.81 -1.47 4.05
C GLY A 219 0.13 -0.26 3.94
N GLU A 220 0.09 0.63 4.93
CA GLU A 220 1.03 1.75 5.03
C GLU A 220 1.15 2.22 6.49
N CYS A 221 2.39 2.32 6.97
CA CYS A 221 2.70 2.93 8.25
C CYS A 221 2.78 4.45 8.13
N ARG A 222 2.04 5.12 9.01
CA ARG A 222 1.88 6.57 9.09
C ARG A 222 2.15 7.13 10.47
N GLY A 223 2.29 6.29 11.49
CA GLY A 223 2.45 6.81 12.85
C GLY A 223 2.55 5.75 13.95
N PRO A 224 1.78 5.89 15.05
CA PRO A 224 1.96 5.11 16.29
C PRO A 224 1.90 3.59 16.15
N GLU A 225 1.31 3.05 15.09
CA GLU A 225 1.21 1.62 14.83
C GLU A 225 2.55 0.93 14.56
N VAL A 226 3.62 1.68 14.29
CA VAL A 226 4.95 1.14 13.98
C VAL A 226 5.45 0.16 15.05
N VAL A 227 5.30 0.47 16.34
CA VAL A 227 5.78 -0.42 17.42
C VAL A 227 4.97 -1.71 17.44
N ALA A 228 3.64 -1.63 17.31
CA ALA A 228 2.79 -2.80 17.23
C ALA A 228 3.11 -3.65 15.99
N MET A 229 3.33 -3.01 14.84
CA MET A 229 3.73 -3.68 13.60
C MET A 229 5.05 -4.42 13.76
N LEU A 230 6.11 -3.74 14.21
CA LEU A 230 7.42 -4.38 14.34
C LEU A 230 7.36 -5.56 15.33
N ASN A 231 6.67 -5.41 16.46
CA ASN A 231 6.42 -6.53 17.38
C ASN A 231 5.66 -7.69 16.72
N ALA A 232 4.68 -7.41 15.85
CA ALA A 232 4.00 -8.46 15.12
C ALA A 232 4.94 -9.18 14.14
N PHE A 233 5.89 -8.47 13.55
CA PHE A 233 6.82 -9.02 12.57
C PHE A 233 7.93 -9.86 13.21
N SER A 234 8.31 -9.57 14.46
CA SER A 234 9.32 -10.33 15.20
C SER A 234 8.81 -11.59 15.89
N VAL A 235 7.48 -11.78 16.00
CA VAL A 235 6.87 -12.91 16.74
C VAL A 235 6.15 -13.85 15.79
N GLY A 236 6.89 -14.77 15.15
CA GLY A 236 6.34 -15.92 14.43
C GLY A 236 5.57 -15.61 13.14
N ASN A 237 5.50 -14.35 12.71
CA ASN A 237 4.85 -13.93 11.46
C ASN A 237 5.90 -13.55 10.41
N GLU A 238 6.74 -14.52 10.08
CA GLU A 238 7.76 -14.37 9.05
C GLU A 238 7.13 -13.96 7.71
N GLY A 239 7.84 -13.17 6.93
CA GLY A 239 7.38 -12.79 5.60
C GLY A 239 6.32 -11.68 5.60
N SER A 240 6.14 -11.02 6.74
CA SER A 240 5.24 -9.88 6.89
C SER A 240 5.73 -8.67 6.09
N MET A 241 4.80 -7.85 5.58
CA MET A 241 5.15 -6.71 4.71
C MET A 241 4.45 -5.45 5.14
N SER A 242 5.13 -4.32 4.95
CA SER A 242 4.53 -3.00 5.14
C SER A 242 5.07 -1.99 4.15
N SER A 243 4.43 -0.83 4.05
CA SER A 243 4.94 0.30 3.28
C SER A 243 5.08 1.57 4.12
N ILE A 244 5.99 2.46 3.73
CA ILE A 244 6.25 3.73 4.44
C ILE A 244 6.64 4.84 3.48
N HIS A 245 6.33 6.08 3.86
CA HIS A 245 6.84 7.25 3.16
C HIS A 245 8.23 7.64 3.63
N ALA A 246 9.21 7.39 2.77
CA ALA A 246 10.60 7.80 2.97
C ALA A 246 11.28 8.15 1.64
N ALA A 247 12.21 9.11 1.71
CA ALA A 247 12.95 9.59 0.53
C ALA A 247 14.04 8.61 0.08
N THR A 248 14.55 7.77 0.98
CA THR A 248 15.59 6.77 0.71
C THR A 248 15.38 5.54 1.58
N SER A 249 15.97 4.40 1.17
CA SER A 249 15.92 3.15 1.94
C SER A 249 16.48 3.31 3.36
N ARG A 250 17.58 4.06 3.52
CA ARG A 250 18.15 4.41 4.83
C ARG A 250 17.27 5.38 5.62
N GLY A 251 16.64 6.34 4.95
CA GLY A 251 15.73 7.31 5.57
C GLY A 251 14.47 6.67 6.15
N ALA A 252 14.10 5.47 5.69
CA ALA A 252 12.99 4.71 6.26
C ALA A 252 13.22 4.37 7.75
N PHE A 253 14.47 4.06 8.15
CA PHE A 253 14.80 3.77 9.56
C PHE A 253 14.55 4.97 10.46
N MET A 254 14.96 6.17 10.02
CA MET A 254 14.72 7.41 10.76
C MET A 254 13.23 7.72 10.89
N LYS A 255 12.44 7.41 9.85
CA LYS A 255 10.97 7.56 9.89
C LYS A 255 10.33 6.61 10.88
N LEU A 256 10.72 5.33 10.88
CA LEU A 256 10.25 4.35 11.85
C LEU A 256 10.59 4.78 13.29
N ALA A 257 11.84 5.20 13.54
CA ALA A 257 12.27 5.71 14.85
C ALA A 257 11.45 6.94 15.28
N ALA A 258 11.20 7.89 14.38
CA ALA A 258 10.39 9.06 14.67
C ALA A 258 8.94 8.69 15.02
N TYR A 259 8.35 7.72 14.32
CA TYR A 259 7.00 7.24 14.60
C TYR A 259 6.93 6.46 15.92
N ALA A 260 7.91 5.61 16.21
CA ALA A 260 8.00 4.88 17.46
C ALA A 260 8.15 5.82 18.68
N ALA A 261 8.89 6.93 18.53
CA ALA A 261 9.03 7.94 19.58
C ALA A 261 7.74 8.74 19.83
N GLN A 262 6.88 8.88 18.82
CA GLN A 262 5.57 9.55 18.92
C GLN A 262 4.47 8.60 19.41
N GLY A 263 4.68 7.29 19.32
CA GLY A 263 3.75 6.27 19.80
C GLY A 263 3.62 6.25 21.33
N PRO A 264 2.60 5.54 21.86
CA PRO A 264 2.35 5.48 23.30
C PRO A 264 3.51 4.85 24.08
N GLU A 265 4.25 3.92 23.46
CA GLU A 265 5.42 3.27 24.05
C GLU A 265 6.67 4.20 24.11
N LYS A 266 6.71 5.26 23.29
CA LYS A 266 7.79 6.27 23.25
C LYS A 266 9.20 5.65 23.20
N LEU A 267 9.42 4.69 22.31
CA LEU A 267 10.70 4.00 22.22
C LEU A 267 11.83 4.97 21.86
N THR A 268 13.02 4.73 22.42
CA THR A 268 14.23 5.44 22.00
C THR A 268 14.65 4.98 20.60
N VAL A 269 15.57 5.73 19.97
CA VAL A 269 16.11 5.37 18.65
C VAL A 269 16.82 4.02 18.72
N GLU A 270 17.59 3.76 19.78
CA GLU A 270 18.33 2.52 19.99
C GLU A 270 17.37 1.33 20.15
N ALA A 271 16.36 1.46 21.01
CA ALA A 271 15.36 0.41 21.18
C ALA A 271 14.57 0.14 19.89
N THR A 272 14.24 1.20 19.15
CA THR A 272 13.56 1.06 17.86
C THR A 272 14.45 0.38 16.82
N ASN A 273 15.74 0.71 16.78
CA ASN A 273 16.68 0.11 15.84
C ASN A 273 16.87 -1.38 16.08
N GLN A 274 16.98 -1.79 17.34
CA GLN A 274 17.01 -3.22 17.72
C GLN A 274 15.74 -3.95 17.28
N LEU A 275 14.59 -3.30 17.46
CA LEU A 275 13.32 -3.85 17.01
C LEU A 275 13.24 -3.92 15.48
N ILE A 276 13.74 -2.92 14.74
CA ILE A 276 13.83 -2.95 13.28
C ILE A 276 14.70 -4.12 12.81
N ALA A 277 15.91 -4.27 13.37
CA ALA A 277 16.86 -5.31 12.99
C ALA A 277 16.33 -6.73 13.23
N SER A 278 15.50 -6.92 14.26
CA SER A 278 14.88 -8.22 14.57
C SER A 278 13.57 -8.48 13.83
N SER A 279 12.97 -7.47 13.19
CA SER A 279 11.61 -7.57 12.62
C SER A 279 11.59 -7.45 11.09
N LEU A 280 12.59 -6.80 10.50
CA LEU A 280 12.66 -6.51 9.07
C LEU A 280 13.98 -7.01 8.50
N HIS A 281 13.92 -7.60 7.31
CA HIS A 281 15.09 -8.12 6.63
C HIS A 281 15.51 -7.23 5.47
N VAL A 282 14.54 -6.63 4.76
CA VAL A 282 14.80 -5.88 3.52
C VAL A 282 13.94 -4.62 3.43
N VAL A 283 14.54 -3.52 3.00
CA VAL A 283 13.84 -2.31 2.56
C VAL A 283 13.92 -2.19 1.03
N VAL A 284 12.78 -2.18 0.36
CA VAL A 284 12.66 -1.96 -1.09
C VAL A 284 12.26 -0.52 -1.32
N GLN A 285 13.14 0.28 -1.91
CA GLN A 285 12.90 1.69 -2.22
C GLN A 285 12.34 1.83 -3.65
N LEU A 286 11.23 2.55 -3.77
CA LEU A 286 10.66 2.95 -5.04
C LEU A 286 10.88 4.44 -5.29
N SER A 287 11.13 4.77 -6.55
CA SER A 287 11.32 6.13 -7.06
C SER A 287 10.61 6.31 -8.40
N ARG A 288 10.80 7.49 -9.02
CA ARG A 288 10.52 7.71 -10.44
C ARG A 288 11.84 7.85 -11.17
N ALA A 289 11.95 7.17 -12.30
CA ALA A 289 13.05 7.36 -13.23
C ALA A 289 12.97 8.74 -13.90
N THR A 290 14.05 9.13 -14.58
CA THR A 290 14.15 10.40 -15.31
C THR A 290 13.10 10.53 -16.43
N ASP A 291 12.66 9.39 -16.98
CA ASP A 291 11.58 9.28 -17.96
C ASP A 291 10.16 9.29 -17.34
N GLY A 292 10.06 9.41 -16.01
CA GLY A 292 8.80 9.44 -15.25
C GLY A 292 8.25 8.07 -14.86
N THR A 293 8.85 6.98 -15.35
CA THR A 293 8.47 5.59 -15.04
C THR A 293 8.64 5.33 -13.54
N ARG A 294 7.69 4.63 -12.92
CA ARG A 294 7.84 4.16 -11.53
C ARG A 294 8.86 3.02 -11.51
N VAL A 295 9.88 3.08 -10.66
CA VAL A 295 10.95 2.07 -10.63
C VAL A 295 11.31 1.67 -9.21
N VAL A 296 11.77 0.44 -9.02
CA VAL A 296 12.55 0.08 -7.85
C VAL A 296 13.94 0.67 -8.03
N SER A 297 14.36 1.50 -7.07
CA SER A 297 15.61 2.24 -7.12
C SER A 297 16.67 1.68 -6.19
N SER A 298 16.29 1.05 -5.09
CA SER A 298 17.23 0.44 -4.14
C SER A 298 16.60 -0.74 -3.42
N VAL A 299 17.44 -1.70 -3.05
CA VAL A 299 17.09 -2.81 -2.15
C VAL A 299 18.19 -2.91 -1.10
N ARG A 300 17.81 -2.67 0.15
CA ARG A 300 18.72 -2.63 1.29
C ARG A 300 18.39 -3.77 2.25
N GLU A 301 19.35 -4.65 2.43
CA GLU A 301 19.38 -5.66 3.47
C GLU A 301 19.66 -5.01 4.83
N ILE A 302 18.90 -5.40 5.85
CA ILE A 302 19.12 -5.05 7.25
C ILE A 302 19.90 -6.21 7.88
N ILE A 303 21.03 -5.92 8.51
CA ILE A 303 21.92 -6.94 9.09
C ILE A 303 21.78 -6.96 10.60
N ASP A 304 21.92 -5.79 11.23
CA ASP A 304 21.90 -5.66 12.70
C ASP A 304 21.69 -4.19 13.11
N ALA A 305 21.69 -3.91 14.40
CA ALA A 305 21.67 -2.58 14.98
C ALA A 305 22.78 -2.41 16.02
N ASP A 306 23.52 -1.29 15.93
CA ASP A 306 24.50 -0.87 16.93
C ASP A 306 24.13 0.53 17.45
N GLY A 307 23.50 0.55 18.63
CA GLY A 307 22.96 1.77 19.24
C GLY A 307 22.06 2.56 18.29
N VAL A 308 22.49 3.76 17.93
CA VAL A 308 21.73 4.69 17.08
C VAL A 308 21.83 4.38 15.58
N GLN A 309 22.62 3.37 15.18
CA GLN A 309 22.83 3.02 13.78
C GLN A 309 22.25 1.65 13.43
N ILE A 310 21.59 1.57 12.27
CA ILE A 310 21.26 0.30 11.62
C ILE A 310 22.43 -0.12 10.72
N ILE A 311 23.00 -1.29 11.00
CA ILE A 311 23.97 -1.96 10.15
C ILE A 311 23.19 -2.59 8.99
N SER A 312 23.51 -2.17 7.77
CA SER A 312 22.77 -2.57 6.57
C SER A 312 23.69 -2.65 5.36
N ASN A 313 23.30 -3.47 4.39
CA ASN A 313 23.99 -3.69 3.13
C ASN A 313 23.07 -3.31 1.97
N GLU A 314 23.54 -2.46 1.06
CA GLU A 314 22.75 -2.05 -0.10
C GLU A 314 23.05 -2.99 -1.27
N LEU A 315 22.15 -3.95 -1.49
CA LEU A 315 22.28 -4.96 -2.53
C LEU A 315 22.14 -4.34 -3.92
N TRP A 316 21.16 -3.45 -4.03
CA TRP A 316 20.87 -2.67 -5.20
C TRP A 316 20.83 -1.19 -4.82
N GLU A 317 21.53 -0.35 -5.56
CA GLU A 317 21.57 1.09 -5.35
C GLU A 317 20.95 1.86 -6.54
N PRO A 318 20.55 3.12 -6.36
CA PRO A 318 20.00 3.92 -7.45
C PRO A 318 21.07 4.20 -8.51
N GLY A 319 20.81 3.79 -9.75
CA GLY A 319 21.60 4.19 -10.91
C GLY A 319 21.35 5.66 -11.32
N PRO A 320 22.06 6.15 -12.36
CA PRO A 320 21.92 7.53 -12.84
C PRO A 320 20.49 7.94 -13.22
N ASP A 321 19.68 6.98 -13.65
CA ASP A 321 18.28 7.16 -14.03
C ASP A 321 17.29 6.70 -12.95
N GLN A 322 17.76 6.51 -11.71
CA GLN A 322 17.03 5.94 -10.56
C GLN A 322 16.64 4.47 -10.70
N ARG A 323 17.03 3.76 -11.78
CA ARG A 323 16.81 2.31 -11.84
C ARG A 323 17.83 1.60 -10.97
N ALA A 324 17.38 0.60 -10.22
CA ALA A 324 18.24 -0.21 -9.39
C ALA A 324 19.39 -0.85 -10.19
N ARG A 325 20.63 -0.68 -9.73
CA ARG A 325 21.82 -1.38 -10.22
C ARG A 325 22.45 -2.19 -9.10
N ARG A 326 23.03 -3.35 -9.44
CA ARG A 326 23.71 -4.20 -8.46
C ARG A 326 24.87 -3.44 -7.82
N ALA A 327 24.89 -3.40 -6.49
CA ALA A 327 25.90 -2.69 -5.70
C ALA A 327 26.74 -3.65 -4.86
N ALA A 328 26.12 -4.66 -4.26
CA ALA A 328 26.78 -5.64 -3.40
C ALA A 328 26.13 -7.02 -3.47
N PRO A 329 26.87 -8.11 -3.17
CA PRO A 329 26.25 -9.40 -2.88
C PRO A 329 25.51 -9.35 -1.54
N PRO A 330 24.52 -10.24 -1.31
CA PRO A 330 23.88 -10.39 0.00
C PRO A 330 24.88 -10.81 1.07
N SER A 331 24.58 -10.55 2.34
CA SER A 331 25.38 -11.11 3.44
C SER A 331 25.40 -12.65 3.39
N ALA A 332 26.34 -13.27 4.10
CA ALA A 332 26.39 -14.73 4.21
C ALA A 332 25.08 -15.27 4.82
N HIS A 333 24.56 -14.59 5.84
CA HIS A 333 23.31 -14.97 6.50
C HIS A 333 22.11 -14.93 5.56
N LEU A 334 21.94 -13.84 4.80
CA LEU A 334 20.85 -13.75 3.82
C LEU A 334 21.02 -14.77 2.69
N ARG A 335 22.24 -15.05 2.23
CA ARG A 335 22.48 -16.13 1.27
C ARG A 335 22.06 -17.48 1.81
N GLU A 336 22.42 -17.81 3.04
CA GLU A 336 22.01 -19.05 3.69
C GLU A 336 20.48 -19.18 3.80
N LEU A 337 19.79 -18.11 4.19
CA LEU A 337 18.32 -18.08 4.23
C LEU A 337 17.70 -18.32 2.84
N LEU A 338 18.25 -17.67 1.81
CA LEU A 338 17.78 -17.83 0.43
C LEU A 338 18.07 -19.24 -0.10
N ASP A 339 19.22 -19.83 0.23
CA ASP A 339 19.62 -21.17 -0.22
C ASP A 339 18.84 -22.30 0.48
N GLN A 340 18.56 -22.17 1.79
CA GLN A 340 17.78 -23.15 2.55
C GLN A 340 16.34 -23.26 2.03
N LEU A 341 15.77 -22.16 1.56
CA LEU A 341 14.37 -22.08 1.13
C LEU A 341 14.22 -22.06 -0.40
N HIS A 342 15.31 -21.87 -1.15
CA HIS A 342 15.35 -21.89 -2.61
C HIS A 342 16.73 -22.36 -3.15
N PRO A 343 16.97 -23.69 -3.27
CA PRO A 343 18.30 -24.30 -3.55
C PRO A 343 18.99 -23.93 -4.88
N SER A 344 18.40 -23.05 -5.69
CA SER A 344 18.93 -22.59 -6.98
C SER A 344 19.48 -21.16 -6.95
N TYR A 345 19.47 -20.48 -5.79
CA TYR A 345 19.93 -19.09 -5.69
C TYR A 345 21.46 -18.92 -5.81
N SER A 346 22.27 -19.91 -5.40
CA SER A 346 23.74 -19.87 -5.45
C SER A 346 24.39 -20.60 -6.64
N ARG A 347 23.64 -20.92 -7.70
CA ARG A 347 24.18 -21.52 -8.94
C ARG A 347 24.51 -20.51 -10.03
#